data_AF-A0A5T2SZ31-F1
#
_entry.id   AF-A0A5T2SZ31-F1
#
_cell.length_a   1.000
_cell.length_b   1.000
_cell.length_c   1.000
_cell.angle_alpha   90.00
_cell.angle_beta   90.00
_cell.angle_gamma   90.00
#
_symmetry.space_group_name_H-M   'P 1'
#
loop_
_entity.id
_entity.type
_entity.pdbx_description
1 polymer ?
#
loop_
_entity_poly.entity_id
_entity_poly.type
_entity_poly.pdbx_seq_one_letter_code
_entity_poly.pdbx_strand_id
1 'polypeptide(L)'
;MIKEIGFKKFKKLIDINFSFDKDINIISGTNGTCKTTLLHLVSNGFQMPPTRSANYSNNNCLKVIKAINKIANPKMEAIVRESKSYTDPAEGAKGNLFSINYLDGSELGFRKHNSRNPDEAQRYAIKPLYPRGGPKQSLPSKPVLYLGLSRLFPIGETKDGDLTKISLNLPDQYVSYISQLYKDLLQISITNIESNNIGDFKSGPLFDTDNPEIDSNTISSGEDNSFIIIKALVSLRYYFESLIESNDIKESILLIDEFDATLHPSLQIRLLDKINEYAKA
;
A
#
# COMPACT_ATOMS: atom_id res chain seq x y z
N MET A 1 5.85 10.21 8.83
CA MET A 1 6.22 8.77 8.87
C MET A 1 6.12 8.27 10.31
N ILE A 2 5.87 6.98 10.52
CA ILE A 2 5.80 6.36 11.85
C ILE A 2 7.23 6.14 12.37
N LYS A 3 7.48 6.52 13.62
CA LYS A 3 8.71 6.21 14.36
C LYS A 3 8.58 4.91 15.14
N GLU A 4 7.45 4.74 15.81
CA GLU A 4 7.19 3.59 16.67
C GLU A 4 5.70 3.30 16.76
N ILE A 5 5.35 2.02 16.92
CA ILE A 5 4.02 1.58 17.34
C ILE A 5 4.16 0.78 18.63
N GLY A 6 3.54 1.28 19.70
CA GLY A 6 3.50 0.61 21.00
C GLY A 6 2.16 -0.07 21.24
N PHE A 7 2.18 -1.39 21.47
CA PHE A 7 0.98 -2.19 21.67
C PHE A 7 0.76 -2.46 23.15
N LYS A 8 -0.44 -2.12 23.64
CA LYS A 8 -0.94 -2.63 24.92
C LYS A 8 -1.59 -4.00 24.71
N LYS A 9 -2.58 -4.07 23.80
CA LYS A 9 -3.25 -5.32 23.43
C LYS A 9 -3.91 -5.18 22.07
N PHE A 10 -3.42 -5.92 21.09
CA PHE A 10 -4.06 -6.07 19.78
C PHE A 10 -3.72 -7.42 19.15
N LYS A 11 -4.70 -8.33 19.09
CA LYS A 11 -4.54 -9.73 18.71
C LYS A 11 -3.42 -10.38 19.54
N LYS A 12 -2.39 -10.89 18.86
CA LYS A 12 -1.21 -11.52 19.47
C LYS A 12 -0.13 -10.53 19.89
N LEU A 13 -0.30 -9.23 19.59
CA LEU A 13 0.63 -8.18 19.99
C LEU A 13 0.21 -7.65 21.37
N ILE A 14 0.98 -7.98 22.40
CA ILE A 14 0.69 -7.67 23.80
C ILE A 14 1.97 -7.10 24.41
N ASP A 15 1.88 -5.90 25.00
CA ASP A 15 2.98 -5.21 25.67
C ASP A 15 4.30 -5.25 24.88
N ILE A 16 4.22 -4.93 23.59
CA ILE A 16 5.34 -4.97 22.64
C ILE A 16 5.40 -3.68 21.83
N ASN A 17 6.62 -3.20 21.59
CA ASN A 17 6.87 -2.01 20.78
C ASN A 17 7.65 -2.37 19.52
N PHE A 18 7.30 -1.76 18.39
CA PHE A 18 8.05 -1.84 17.15
C PHE A 18 8.54 -0.47 16.76
N SER A 19 9.86 -0.30 16.69
CA SER A 19 10.49 0.90 16.14
C SER A 19 10.74 0.72 14.64
N PHE A 20 10.59 1.79 13.88
CA PHE A 20 10.69 1.77 12.42
C PHE A 20 11.83 2.67 11.94
N ASP A 21 12.56 2.20 10.94
CA ASP A 21 13.45 3.03 10.14
C ASP A 21 12.62 3.96 9.23
N LYS A 22 13.18 5.13 8.89
CA LYS A 22 12.50 6.12 8.05
C LYS A 22 12.45 5.72 6.56
N ASP A 23 13.37 4.87 6.11
CA ASP A 23 13.53 4.52 4.70
C ASP A 23 12.92 3.14 4.40
N ILE A 24 13.51 2.04 4.87
CA ILE A 24 13.03 0.67 4.60
C ILE A 24 12.89 -0.14 5.89
N ASN A 25 11.77 -0.86 5.99
CA ASN A 25 11.49 -1.80 7.07
C ASN A 25 11.12 -3.16 6.49
N ILE A 26 11.86 -4.21 6.86
CA ILE A 26 11.59 -5.58 6.44
C ILE A 26 10.96 -6.33 7.62
N ILE A 27 9.77 -6.90 7.41
CA ILE A 27 9.03 -7.66 8.42
C ILE A 27 8.98 -9.12 7.97
N SER A 28 9.69 -9.99 8.69
CA SER A 28 9.71 -11.43 8.43
C SER A 28 9.18 -12.24 9.63
N GLY A 29 8.86 -13.51 9.38
CA GLY A 29 8.38 -14.43 10.42
C GLY A 29 7.39 -15.45 9.88
N THR A 30 6.98 -16.40 10.73
CA THR A 30 6.06 -17.48 10.33
C THR A 30 4.63 -16.98 10.10
N ASN A 31 3.77 -17.84 9.55
CA ASN A 31 2.36 -17.49 9.33
C ASN A 31 1.62 -17.28 10.65
N GLY A 32 0.69 -16.32 10.66
CA GLY A 32 -0.14 -16.03 11.83
C GLY A 32 0.53 -15.20 12.93
N THR A 33 1.67 -14.55 12.67
CA THR A 33 2.40 -13.65 13.60
C THR A 33 2.03 -12.17 13.46
N CYS A 34 0.88 -11.85 12.88
CA CYS A 34 0.38 -10.48 12.71
C CYS A 34 1.17 -9.56 11.75
N LYS A 35 2.06 -10.07 10.88
CA LYS A 35 2.79 -9.25 9.86
C LYS A 35 1.87 -8.37 9.00
N THR A 36 0.93 -8.97 8.27
CA THR A 36 -0.08 -8.25 7.47
C THR A 36 -0.95 -7.33 8.33
N THR A 37 -1.23 -7.73 9.59
CA THR A 37 -1.97 -6.87 10.51
C THR A 37 -1.18 -5.61 10.83
N LEU A 38 0.12 -5.72 11.07
CA LEU A 38 0.99 -4.57 11.31
C LEU A 38 1.01 -3.62 10.11
N LEU A 39 1.13 -4.14 8.88
CA LEU A 39 1.02 -3.34 7.64
C LEU A 39 -0.32 -2.59 7.57
N HIS A 40 -1.43 -3.25 7.85
CA HIS A 40 -2.74 -2.58 7.88
C HIS A 40 -2.79 -1.48 8.94
N LEU A 41 -2.25 -1.70 10.14
CA LEU A 41 -2.22 -0.70 11.20
C LEU A 41 -1.38 0.52 10.82
N VAL A 42 -0.25 0.34 10.12
CA VAL A 42 0.53 1.45 9.54
C VAL A 42 -0.37 2.29 8.63
N SER A 43 -1.12 1.67 7.71
CA SER A 43 -2.06 2.40 6.84
C SER A 43 -3.21 3.09 7.61
N ASN A 44 -3.69 2.51 8.71
CA ASN A 44 -4.70 3.14 9.57
C ASN A 44 -4.18 4.43 10.21
N GLY A 45 -2.87 4.50 10.46
CA GLY A 45 -2.16 5.66 10.99
C GLY A 45 -2.10 6.89 10.08
N PHE A 46 -2.58 6.81 8.83
CA PHE A 46 -2.57 7.93 7.89
C PHE A 46 -3.93 8.13 7.22
N GLN A 47 -4.25 9.35 6.82
CA GLN A 47 -5.38 9.62 5.93
C GLN A 47 -4.88 10.01 4.54
N MET A 48 -5.72 9.77 3.54
CA MET A 48 -5.46 10.20 2.17
C MET A 48 -5.42 11.73 2.12
N PRO A 49 -4.41 12.36 1.49
CA PRO A 49 -4.41 13.80 1.30
C PRO A 49 -5.62 14.28 0.46
N PRO A 50 -6.01 15.56 0.58
CA PRO A 50 -7.09 16.12 -0.21
C PRO A 50 -6.76 16.02 -1.69
N THR A 51 -7.75 15.75 -2.54
CA THR A 51 -7.53 15.61 -4.00
C THR A 51 -7.12 16.90 -4.70
N ARG A 52 -7.27 18.05 -4.02
CA ARG A 52 -6.81 19.36 -4.47
C ARG A 52 -6.06 20.03 -3.33
N SER A 53 -4.94 20.66 -3.64
CA SER A 53 -4.14 21.42 -2.69
C SER A 53 -3.43 22.55 -3.41
N ALA A 54 -3.20 23.66 -2.71
CA ALA A 54 -2.34 24.73 -3.21
C ALA A 54 -0.88 24.25 -3.33
N ASN A 55 -0.49 23.21 -2.58
CA ASN A 55 0.84 22.61 -2.64
C ASN A 55 1.01 21.61 -3.81
N TYR A 56 0.04 21.50 -4.72
CA TYR A 56 0.18 20.62 -5.89
C TYR A 56 0.42 21.45 -7.14
N SER A 57 1.58 21.24 -7.78
CA SER A 57 1.83 21.74 -9.13
C SER A 57 0.90 21.07 -10.15
N ASN A 58 0.50 19.82 -9.88
CA ASN A 58 -0.49 19.08 -10.65
C ASN A 58 -1.60 18.48 -9.76
N ASN A 59 -2.78 19.11 -9.75
CA ASN A 59 -3.94 18.67 -8.96
C ASN A 59 -4.58 17.34 -9.42
N ASN A 60 -4.14 16.75 -10.53
CA ASN A 60 -4.62 15.44 -10.97
C ASN A 60 -3.83 14.28 -10.34
N CYS A 61 -2.67 14.52 -9.71
CA CYS A 61 -1.78 13.47 -9.24
C CYS A 61 -2.48 12.41 -8.37
N LEU A 62 -3.21 12.82 -7.33
CA LEU A 62 -3.90 11.89 -6.44
C LEU A 62 -5.08 11.17 -7.10
N LYS A 63 -5.73 11.77 -8.10
CA LYS A 63 -6.79 11.09 -8.86
C LYS A 63 -6.21 9.96 -9.70
N VAL A 64 -5.11 10.24 -10.39
CA VAL A 64 -4.40 9.26 -11.21
C VAL A 64 -3.91 8.11 -10.33
N ILE A 65 -3.26 8.42 -9.20
CA ILE A 65 -2.74 7.40 -8.27
C ILE A 65 -3.86 6.51 -7.75
N LYS A 66 -5.02 7.07 -7.36
CA LYS A 66 -6.18 6.28 -6.91
C LYS A 66 -6.79 5.42 -8.00
N ALA A 67 -6.76 5.88 -9.25
CA ALA A 67 -7.32 5.14 -10.37
C ALA A 67 -6.47 3.91 -10.72
N ILE A 68 -5.15 4.07 -10.72
CA ILE A 68 -4.21 3.00 -11.15
C ILE A 68 -3.70 2.12 -10.01
N ASN A 69 -3.87 2.57 -8.75
CA ASN A 69 -3.56 1.79 -7.54
C ASN A 69 -4.84 1.56 -6.74
N LYS A 70 -5.36 0.34 -6.87
CA LYS A 70 -6.69 -0.03 -6.35
C LYS A 70 -6.83 0.10 -4.84
N ILE A 71 -5.75 -0.15 -4.10
CA ILE A 71 -5.74 -0.12 -2.64
C ILE A 71 -4.87 1.05 -2.17
N ALA A 72 -5.48 2.24 -2.12
CA ALA A 72 -4.85 3.47 -1.64
C ALA A 72 -5.46 3.90 -0.29
N ASN A 73 -4.60 4.14 0.71
CA ASN A 73 -4.90 4.41 2.12
C ASN A 73 -5.95 3.47 2.72
N PRO A 74 -5.80 2.15 2.56
CA PRO A 74 -6.82 1.23 3.03
C PRO A 74 -6.95 1.25 4.55
N LYS A 75 -8.17 1.02 5.01
CA LYS A 75 -8.48 0.81 6.42
C LYS A 75 -8.61 -0.67 6.71
N MET A 76 -8.39 -1.05 7.97
CA MET A 76 -8.27 -2.46 8.35
C MET A 76 -9.57 -3.20 8.03
N GLU A 77 -10.71 -2.56 8.29
CA GLU A 77 -12.05 -3.04 8.01
C GLU A 77 -12.32 -3.31 6.51
N ALA A 78 -11.58 -2.67 5.60
CA ALA A 78 -11.76 -2.82 4.16
C ALA A 78 -10.95 -3.99 3.57
N ILE A 79 -9.80 -4.34 4.18
CA ILE A 79 -8.93 -5.42 3.67
C ILE A 79 -9.10 -6.73 4.44
N VAL A 80 -9.41 -6.67 5.73
CA VAL A 80 -9.48 -7.87 6.57
C VAL A 80 -10.82 -8.57 6.34
N ARG A 81 -10.78 -9.66 5.57
CA ARG A 81 -11.76 -10.74 5.68
C ARG A 81 -11.43 -11.53 6.94
N GLU A 82 -12.12 -11.25 8.04
CA GLU A 82 -11.92 -12.03 9.26
C GLU A 82 -12.29 -13.50 9.05
N SER A 83 -11.83 -14.36 9.96
CA SER A 83 -12.32 -15.73 10.06
C SER A 83 -13.85 -15.74 10.04
N LYS A 84 -14.46 -16.82 9.55
CA LYS A 84 -15.93 -17.00 9.53
C LYS A 84 -16.60 -16.77 10.90
N SER A 85 -15.81 -16.81 11.98
CA SER A 85 -16.20 -16.44 13.33
C SER A 85 -15.50 -15.14 13.75
N TYR A 86 -16.28 -14.18 14.27
CA TYR A 86 -15.77 -12.97 14.90
C TYR A 86 -14.79 -13.31 16.02
N THR A 87 -13.64 -12.65 16.04
CA THR A 87 -12.70 -12.69 17.16
C THR A 87 -12.44 -11.27 17.64
N ASP A 88 -12.69 -10.99 18.91
CA ASP A 88 -12.38 -9.67 19.46
C ASP A 88 -10.86 -9.44 19.44
N PRO A 89 -10.34 -8.48 18.65
CA PRO A 89 -8.91 -8.21 18.58
C PRO A 89 -8.36 -7.65 19.89
N ALA A 90 -9.22 -7.15 20.78
CA ALA A 90 -8.83 -6.60 22.07
C ALA A 90 -9.00 -7.62 23.20
N GLU A 91 -9.60 -8.79 22.96
CA GLU A 91 -9.94 -9.79 23.98
C GLU A 91 -10.62 -9.16 25.21
N GLY A 92 -11.57 -8.24 24.99
CA GLY A 92 -12.27 -7.51 26.05
C GLY A 92 -11.59 -6.23 26.55
N ALA A 93 -10.35 -5.94 26.14
CA ALA A 93 -9.69 -4.68 26.48
C ALA A 93 -10.43 -3.47 25.86
N LYS A 94 -10.60 -2.42 26.68
CA LYS A 94 -11.29 -1.17 26.29
C LYS A 94 -10.30 -0.01 26.26
N GLY A 95 -10.63 1.01 25.45
CA GLY A 95 -9.83 2.23 25.36
C GLY A 95 -8.68 2.08 24.36
N ASN A 96 -7.50 2.57 24.75
CA ASN A 96 -6.31 2.56 23.90
C ASN A 96 -5.76 1.13 23.77
N LEU A 97 -5.67 0.65 22.54
CA LEU A 97 -5.15 -0.67 22.20
C LEU A 97 -3.69 -0.62 21.79
N PHE A 98 -3.32 0.44 21.07
CA PHE A 98 -1.95 0.75 20.67
C PHE A 98 -1.81 2.25 20.39
N SER A 99 -0.60 2.78 20.52
CA SER A 99 -0.24 4.15 20.17
C SER A 99 0.73 4.16 19.00
N ILE A 100 0.62 5.16 18.13
CA ILE A 100 1.58 5.45 17.07
C ILE A 100 2.31 6.74 17.42
N ASN A 101 3.64 6.65 17.51
CA ASN A 101 4.54 7.80 17.60
C ASN A 101 5.06 8.12 16.20
N TYR A 102 4.93 9.36 15.77
CA TYR A 102 5.38 9.83 14.46
C TYR A 102 6.76 10.51 14.55
N LEU A 103 7.44 10.64 13.41
CA LEU A 103 8.77 11.28 13.36
C LEU A 103 8.77 12.76 13.75
N ASP A 104 7.63 13.45 13.63
CA ASP A 104 7.46 14.85 14.06
C ASP A 104 7.25 14.99 15.58
N GLY A 105 7.29 13.88 16.32
CA GLY A 105 7.08 13.84 17.77
C GLY A 105 5.62 13.79 18.20
N SER A 106 4.66 13.83 17.27
CA SER A 106 3.24 13.63 17.60
C SER A 106 2.93 12.18 17.97
N GLU A 107 1.92 11.99 18.82
CA GLU A 107 1.42 10.67 19.22
C GLU A 107 -0.09 10.59 19.00
N LEU A 108 -0.57 9.44 18.49
CA LEU A 108 -1.99 9.10 18.41
C LEU A 108 -2.27 7.71 18.98
N GLY A 109 -3.18 7.65 19.96
CA GLY A 109 -3.74 6.38 20.45
C GLY A 109 -4.86 5.88 19.54
N PHE A 110 -5.06 4.56 19.47
CA PHE A 110 -6.06 3.91 18.64
C PHE A 110 -6.93 2.95 19.44
N ARG A 111 -8.21 2.90 19.09
CA ARG A 111 -9.20 1.99 19.70
C ARG A 111 -9.97 1.19 18.66
N LYS A 112 -10.52 0.07 19.12
CA LYS A 112 -11.58 -0.64 18.41
C LYS A 112 -12.88 0.16 18.43
N HIS A 113 -13.59 0.15 17.31
CA HIS A 113 -14.95 0.64 17.19
C HIS A 113 -15.79 -0.38 16.42
N ASN A 114 -16.71 -1.04 17.11
CA ASN A 114 -17.60 -2.02 16.49
C ASN A 114 -18.67 -1.34 15.63
N SER A 115 -19.08 -2.00 14.54
CA SER A 115 -20.26 -1.55 13.78
C SER A 115 -21.50 -1.58 14.67
N ARG A 116 -22.39 -0.61 14.44
CA ARG A 116 -23.73 -0.59 15.05
C ARG A 116 -24.78 -1.30 14.19
N ASN A 117 -24.43 -1.64 12.95
CA ASN A 117 -25.30 -2.37 12.04
C ASN A 117 -25.31 -3.86 12.44
N PRO A 118 -26.47 -4.48 12.73
CA PRO A 118 -26.58 -5.89 13.06
C PRO A 118 -25.96 -6.81 12.00
N ASP A 119 -26.10 -6.48 10.71
CA ASP A 119 -25.57 -7.28 9.59
C ASP A 119 -24.05 -7.23 9.47
N GLU A 120 -23.42 -6.24 10.12
CA GLU A 120 -21.97 -6.06 10.17
C GLU A 120 -21.42 -6.10 11.60
N ALA A 121 -22.19 -6.64 12.57
CA ALA A 121 -21.81 -6.63 13.98
C ALA A 121 -20.49 -7.38 14.26
N GLN A 122 -20.06 -8.23 13.32
CA GLN A 122 -18.76 -8.92 13.35
C GLN A 122 -17.59 -8.09 12.79
N ARG A 123 -17.83 -6.85 12.33
CA ARG A 123 -16.77 -5.97 11.83
C ARG A 123 -16.43 -4.91 12.87
N TYR A 124 -15.13 -4.67 13.06
CA TYR A 124 -14.63 -3.50 13.77
C TYR A 124 -13.78 -2.63 12.87
N ALA A 125 -13.87 -1.33 13.11
CA ALA A 125 -12.94 -0.34 12.59
C ALA A 125 -11.92 0.02 13.68
N ILE A 126 -10.74 0.43 13.24
CA ILE A 126 -9.71 0.99 14.12
C ILE A 126 -9.73 2.51 13.97
N LYS A 127 -10.01 3.21 15.07
CA LYS A 127 -10.19 4.67 15.06
C LYS A 127 -9.27 5.35 16.06
N PRO A 128 -8.74 6.54 15.73
CA PRO A 128 -7.99 7.36 16.69
C PRO A 128 -8.81 7.72 17.93
N LEU A 129 -8.12 7.82 19.07
CA LEU A 129 -8.59 8.35 20.33
C LEU A 129 -8.22 9.82 20.45
N TYR A 130 -9.03 10.69 19.87
CA TYR A 130 -8.80 12.13 20.00
C TYR A 130 -9.13 12.61 21.43
N PRO A 131 -8.26 13.42 22.06
CA PRO A 131 -8.48 13.95 23.39
C PRO A 131 -9.70 14.86 23.43
N ARG A 132 -10.51 14.76 24.49
CA ARG A 132 -11.61 15.70 24.75
C ARG A 132 -11.06 16.89 25.51
N GLY A 133 -11.20 18.10 24.96
CA GLY A 133 -10.73 19.34 25.58
C GLY A 133 -9.24 19.64 25.39
N GLY A 134 -8.51 18.81 24.64
CA GLY A 134 -7.13 19.08 24.23
C GLY A 134 -7.05 19.72 22.83
N PRO A 135 -5.83 20.01 22.34
CA PRO A 135 -5.64 20.48 20.97
C PRO A 135 -6.23 19.49 19.96
N LYS A 136 -6.82 20.03 18.89
CA LYS A 136 -7.44 19.21 17.84
C LYS A 136 -6.36 18.36 17.18
N GLN A 137 -6.52 17.05 17.26
CA GLN A 137 -5.67 16.08 16.59
C GLN A 137 -6.37 15.53 15.34
N SER A 138 -5.59 15.14 14.35
CA SER A 138 -6.05 14.47 13.14
C SER A 138 -4.98 13.50 12.66
N LEU A 139 -5.38 12.48 11.89
CA LEU A 139 -4.42 11.64 11.20
C LEU A 139 -3.52 12.49 10.28
N PRO A 140 -2.21 12.24 10.22
CA PRO A 140 -1.35 12.84 9.22
C PRO A 140 -1.81 12.45 7.80
N SER A 141 -1.73 13.40 6.87
CA SER A 141 -2.20 13.22 5.49
C SER A 141 -1.07 12.76 4.59
N LYS A 142 -1.02 11.46 4.25
CA LYS A 142 0.01 10.87 3.38
C LYS A 142 -0.58 9.78 2.49
N PRO A 143 -0.24 9.71 1.20
CA PRO A 143 -0.62 8.57 0.38
C PRO A 143 0.07 7.30 0.92
N VAL A 144 -0.73 6.26 1.14
CA VAL A 144 -0.25 4.93 1.50
C VAL A 144 -0.73 3.95 0.44
N LEU A 145 0.17 3.34 -0.31
CA LEU A 145 -0.21 2.28 -1.25
C LEU A 145 0.01 0.93 -0.60
N TYR A 146 -0.97 0.04 -0.71
CA TYR A 146 -0.86 -1.33 -0.21
C TYR A 146 -0.90 -2.32 -1.39
N LEU A 147 0.10 -3.20 -1.45
CA LEU A 147 0.21 -4.26 -2.44
C LEU A 147 0.16 -5.60 -1.71
N GLY A 148 -0.85 -6.43 -2.01
CA GLY A 148 -0.88 -7.82 -1.55
C GLY A 148 -0.55 -8.74 -2.72
N LEU A 149 0.70 -9.21 -2.81
CA LEU A 149 1.22 -9.86 -4.03
C LEU A 149 0.78 -11.32 -4.21
N SER A 150 0.49 -12.04 -3.13
CA SER A 150 0.16 -13.47 -3.15
C SER A 150 -1.29 -13.80 -3.50
N ARG A 151 -2.19 -12.81 -3.40
CA ARG A 151 -3.62 -12.98 -3.69
C ARG A 151 -3.96 -12.66 -5.15
N LEU A 152 -2.94 -12.58 -5.99
CA LEU A 152 -3.05 -12.12 -7.37
C LEU A 152 -3.18 -13.35 -8.28
N PHE A 153 -4.38 -13.59 -8.81
CA PHE A 153 -4.56 -14.53 -9.92
C PHE A 153 -3.79 -14.02 -11.13
N PRO A 154 -2.89 -14.80 -11.75
CA PRO A 154 -2.14 -14.36 -12.94
C PRO A 154 -3.09 -13.87 -14.03
N ILE A 155 -2.68 -12.86 -14.80
CA ILE A 155 -3.54 -12.31 -15.86
C ILE A 155 -3.87 -13.38 -16.90
N GLY A 156 -2.87 -14.16 -17.32
CA GLY A 156 -3.07 -15.27 -18.27
C GLY A 156 -4.00 -16.38 -17.77
N GLU A 157 -4.29 -16.44 -16.46
CA GLU A 157 -5.23 -17.41 -15.87
C GLU A 157 -6.61 -16.79 -15.57
N THR A 158 -6.77 -15.49 -15.80
CA THR A 158 -8.01 -14.77 -15.51
C THR A 158 -8.91 -14.73 -16.75
N LYS A 159 -10.22 -14.97 -16.56
CA LYS A 159 -11.18 -14.91 -17.67
C LYS A 159 -11.34 -13.47 -18.15
N ASP A 160 -11.36 -13.27 -19.47
CA ASP A 160 -11.47 -11.93 -20.09
C ASP A 160 -12.69 -11.13 -19.59
N GLY A 161 -13.81 -11.80 -19.32
CA GLY A 161 -15.03 -11.16 -18.81
C GLY A 161 -14.91 -10.55 -17.41
N ASP A 162 -13.87 -10.92 -16.66
CA ASP A 162 -13.58 -10.39 -15.32
C ASP A 162 -12.53 -9.26 -15.34
N LEU A 163 -12.06 -8.86 -16.54
CA LEU A 163 -11.05 -7.83 -16.76
C LEU A 163 -11.69 -6.50 -17.19
N THR A 164 -11.27 -5.41 -16.55
CA THR A 164 -11.63 -4.05 -17.00
C THR A 164 -10.38 -3.22 -17.23
N LYS A 165 -10.19 -2.74 -18.47
CA LYS A 165 -9.05 -1.92 -18.86
C LYS A 165 -9.10 -0.54 -18.21
N ILE A 166 -7.95 -0.05 -17.78
CA ILE A 166 -7.73 1.25 -17.17
C ILE A 166 -6.50 1.87 -17.82
N SER A 167 -6.71 3.03 -18.45
CA SER A 167 -5.57 3.86 -18.87
C SER A 167 -4.81 4.36 -17.66
N LEU A 168 -3.48 4.35 -17.74
CA LEU A 168 -2.63 4.83 -16.64
C LEU A 168 -2.87 6.31 -16.34
N ASN A 169 -3.24 7.12 -17.35
CA ASN A 169 -3.42 8.57 -17.24
C ASN A 169 -2.26 9.29 -16.52
N LEU A 170 -1.07 8.68 -16.52
CA LEU A 170 0.18 9.27 -16.04
C LEU A 170 0.76 10.14 -17.16
N PRO A 171 1.44 11.25 -16.85
CA PRO A 171 2.23 11.96 -17.84
C PRO A 171 3.28 11.04 -18.48
N ASP A 172 3.56 11.24 -19.78
CA ASP A 172 4.39 10.35 -20.60
C ASP A 172 5.78 10.06 -20.00
N GLN A 173 6.37 11.04 -19.31
CA GLN A 173 7.64 10.85 -18.61
C GLN A 173 7.58 9.73 -17.56
N TYR A 174 6.47 9.60 -16.83
CA TYR A 174 6.30 8.59 -15.80
C TYR A 174 5.97 7.22 -16.41
N VAL A 175 5.21 7.20 -17.52
CA VAL A 175 5.00 5.96 -18.30
C VAL A 175 6.35 5.44 -18.83
N SER A 176 7.21 6.35 -19.28
CA SER A 176 8.58 6.03 -19.72
C SER A 176 9.45 5.50 -18.58
N TYR A 177 9.33 6.05 -17.37
CA TYR A 177 9.99 5.49 -16.19
C TYR A 177 9.53 4.06 -15.87
N ILE A 178 8.23 3.75 -16.00
CA ILE A 178 7.74 2.38 -15.81
C ILE A 178 8.38 1.45 -16.84
N SER A 179 8.37 1.83 -18.12
CA SER A 179 8.98 1.02 -19.20
C SER A 179 10.46 0.78 -18.97
N GLN A 180 11.21 1.83 -18.64
CA GLN A 180 12.66 1.74 -18.41
C GLN A 180 12.98 0.85 -17.21
N LEU A 181 12.28 1.02 -16.08
CA LEU A 181 12.51 0.21 -14.89
C LEU A 181 12.19 -1.26 -15.12
N TYR A 182 11.10 -1.54 -15.85
CA TYR A 182 10.72 -2.90 -16.20
C TYR A 182 11.78 -3.55 -17.09
N LYS A 183 12.26 -2.82 -18.12
CA LYS A 183 13.35 -3.27 -18.98
C LYS A 183 14.64 -3.50 -18.21
N ASP A 184 15.02 -2.57 -17.32
CA ASP A 184 16.22 -2.73 -16.52
C ASP A 184 16.14 -4.01 -15.68
N LEU A 185 15.02 -4.21 -14.96
CA LEU A 185 14.82 -5.34 -14.06
C LEU A 185 14.64 -6.69 -14.77
N LEU A 186 13.95 -6.73 -15.90
CA LEU A 186 13.51 -8.00 -16.52
C LEU A 186 14.08 -8.23 -17.92
N GLN A 187 14.76 -7.23 -18.50
CA GLN A 187 15.27 -7.27 -19.88
C GLN A 187 14.16 -7.39 -20.93
N ILE A 188 12.94 -6.96 -20.60
CA ILE A 188 11.78 -6.95 -21.48
C ILE A 188 11.41 -5.49 -21.78
N SER A 189 11.38 -5.11 -23.05
CA SER A 189 10.90 -3.79 -23.46
C SER A 189 9.36 -3.82 -23.50
N ILE A 190 8.70 -2.90 -22.79
CA ILE A 190 7.23 -2.82 -22.76
C ILE A 190 6.72 -1.50 -23.35
N THR A 191 5.64 -1.60 -24.13
CA THR A 191 4.94 -0.49 -24.80
C THR A 191 3.43 -0.59 -24.62
N ASN A 192 2.68 0.47 -24.99
CA ASN A 192 1.21 0.51 -24.85
C ASN A 192 0.73 0.14 -23.44
N ILE A 193 1.40 0.71 -22.44
CA ILE A 193 1.23 0.31 -21.05
C ILE A 193 -0.10 0.83 -20.50
N GLU A 194 -0.94 -0.11 -20.11
CA GLU A 194 -2.23 0.07 -19.44
C GLU A 194 -2.28 -0.79 -18.16
N SER A 195 -3.42 -0.79 -17.49
CA SER A 195 -3.65 -1.67 -16.35
C SER A 195 -5.03 -2.32 -16.42
N ASN A 196 -5.14 -3.56 -15.98
CA ASN A 196 -6.41 -4.29 -15.90
C ASN A 196 -6.85 -4.44 -14.46
N ASN A 197 -8.07 -4.02 -14.16
CA ASN A 197 -8.74 -4.33 -12.91
C ASN A 197 -9.26 -5.77 -12.93
N ILE A 198 -8.87 -6.55 -11.92
CA ILE A 198 -9.38 -7.90 -11.66
C ILE A 198 -10.11 -7.86 -10.30
N GLY A 199 -11.42 -8.12 -10.31
CA GLY A 199 -12.30 -8.06 -9.13
C GLY A 199 -12.24 -6.72 -8.39
N ASP A 200 -12.24 -6.73 -7.05
CA ASP A 200 -12.15 -5.52 -6.22
C ASP A 200 -10.72 -5.20 -5.72
N PHE A 201 -9.75 -6.11 -5.91
CA PHE A 201 -8.47 -6.05 -5.20
C PHE A 201 -7.22 -6.00 -6.08
N LYS A 202 -7.30 -6.41 -7.36
CA LYS A 202 -6.13 -6.43 -8.26
C LYS A 202 -6.23 -5.40 -9.39
N SER A 203 -5.09 -4.83 -9.72
CA SER A 203 -4.84 -3.99 -10.89
C SER A 203 -3.51 -4.45 -11.52
N GLY A 204 -3.59 -5.38 -12.48
CA GLY A 204 -2.43 -6.00 -13.14
C GLY A 204 -1.98 -5.27 -14.42
N PRO A 205 -0.85 -5.65 -15.02
CA PRO A 205 -0.35 -5.04 -16.27
C PRO A 205 -1.25 -5.31 -17.48
N LEU A 206 -1.24 -4.39 -18.44
CA LEU A 206 -1.56 -4.70 -19.83
C LEU A 206 -0.51 -3.97 -20.66
N PHE A 207 0.22 -4.68 -21.52
CA PHE A 207 1.24 -4.08 -22.37
C PHE A 207 1.59 -5.02 -23.52
N ASP A 208 2.21 -4.43 -24.54
CA ASP A 208 2.87 -5.16 -25.64
C ASP A 208 4.39 -5.19 -25.40
N THR A 209 5.08 -6.14 -26.03
CA THR A 209 6.55 -6.18 -26.04
C THR A 209 7.12 -6.08 -27.46
N ASP A 210 8.44 -5.98 -27.55
CA ASP A 210 9.17 -6.06 -28.82
C ASP A 210 9.15 -7.46 -29.46
N ASN A 211 8.80 -8.50 -28.69
CA ASN A 211 8.49 -9.82 -29.20
C ASN A 211 6.96 -9.99 -29.33
N PRO A 212 6.39 -10.08 -30.53
CA PRO A 212 4.94 -10.27 -30.72
C PRO A 212 4.36 -11.54 -30.08
N GLU A 213 5.20 -12.52 -29.73
CA GLU A 213 4.79 -13.75 -29.02
C GLU A 213 4.75 -13.55 -27.50
N ILE A 214 5.23 -12.42 -26.98
CA ILE A 214 5.28 -12.11 -25.56
C ILE A 214 4.45 -10.85 -25.28
N ASP A 215 3.42 -11.00 -24.47
CA ASP A 215 2.57 -9.93 -23.97
C ASP A 215 2.26 -10.14 -22.48
N SER A 216 1.46 -9.25 -21.89
CA SER A 216 1.01 -9.35 -20.49
C SER A 216 0.24 -10.64 -20.14
N ASN A 217 -0.23 -11.43 -21.12
CA ASN A 217 -0.91 -12.71 -20.87
C ASN A 217 0.09 -13.88 -20.78
N THR A 218 1.28 -13.73 -21.36
CA THR A 218 2.31 -14.79 -21.45
C THR A 218 3.40 -14.70 -20.38
N ILE A 219 3.46 -13.59 -19.64
CA ILE A 219 4.46 -13.38 -18.58
C ILE A 219 4.16 -14.19 -17.32
N SER A 220 5.21 -14.46 -16.55
CA SER A 220 5.14 -15.13 -15.26
C SER A 220 4.50 -14.25 -14.17
N SER A 221 4.01 -14.89 -13.10
CA SER A 221 3.48 -14.16 -11.92
C SER A 221 4.53 -13.26 -11.27
N GLY A 222 5.82 -13.61 -11.35
CA GLY A 222 6.91 -12.78 -10.83
C GLY A 222 7.12 -11.49 -11.63
N GLU A 223 7.01 -11.57 -12.95
CA GLU A 223 7.05 -10.41 -13.85
C GLU A 223 5.81 -9.51 -13.65
N ASP A 224 4.65 -10.13 -13.46
CA ASP A 224 3.39 -9.47 -13.06
C ASP A 224 3.57 -8.66 -11.77
N ASN A 225 4.11 -9.30 -10.72
CA ASN A 225 4.34 -8.68 -9.41
C ASN A 225 5.36 -7.55 -9.49
N SER A 226 6.39 -7.72 -10.33
CA SER A 226 7.39 -6.69 -10.58
C SER A 226 6.78 -5.45 -11.21
N PHE A 227 5.92 -5.60 -12.21
CA PHE A 227 5.19 -4.48 -12.80
C PHE A 227 4.36 -3.73 -11.75
N ILE A 228 3.65 -4.46 -10.89
CA ILE A 228 2.78 -3.86 -9.85
C ILE A 228 3.62 -3.02 -8.87
N ILE A 229 4.78 -3.52 -8.43
CA ILE A 229 5.71 -2.79 -7.56
C ILE A 229 6.26 -1.54 -8.28
N ILE A 230 6.76 -1.69 -9.51
CA ILE A 230 7.31 -0.58 -10.31
C ILE A 230 6.27 0.52 -10.52
N LYS A 231 5.04 0.15 -10.91
CA LYS A 231 3.93 1.08 -11.09
C LYS A 231 3.64 1.85 -9.80
N ALA A 232 3.64 1.18 -8.64
CA ALA A 232 3.41 1.83 -7.35
C ALA A 232 4.54 2.81 -6.99
N LEU A 233 5.80 2.42 -7.19
CA LEU A 233 6.97 3.29 -6.98
C LEU A 233 6.89 4.54 -7.85
N VAL A 234 6.63 4.39 -9.15
CA VAL A 234 6.51 5.53 -10.08
C VAL A 234 5.29 6.40 -9.74
N SER A 235 4.19 5.79 -9.30
CA SER A 235 3.00 6.53 -8.84
C SER A 235 3.33 7.44 -7.64
N LEU A 236 4.09 6.93 -6.66
CA LEU A 236 4.50 7.70 -5.50
C LEU A 236 5.54 8.77 -5.85
N ARG A 237 6.44 8.49 -6.80
CA ARG A 237 7.36 9.49 -7.35
C ARG A 237 6.58 10.62 -8.04
N TYR A 238 5.58 10.29 -8.85
CA TYR A 238 4.72 11.30 -9.47
C TYR A 238 4.02 12.18 -8.44
N TYR A 239 3.52 11.60 -7.35
CA TYR A 239 2.98 12.38 -6.24
C TYR A 239 4.02 13.35 -5.67
N PHE A 240 5.20 12.84 -5.33
CA PHE A 240 6.29 13.62 -4.74
C PHE A 240 6.72 14.78 -5.65
N GLU A 241 6.99 14.50 -6.93
CA GLU A 241 7.38 15.52 -7.93
C GLU A 241 6.23 16.47 -8.28
N SER A 242 4.98 16.15 -7.91
CA SER A 242 3.84 17.06 -8.03
C SER A 242 3.68 17.99 -6.82
N LEU A 243 4.47 17.84 -5.76
CA LEU A 243 4.48 18.77 -4.63
C LEU A 243 5.29 20.02 -4.98
N ILE A 244 4.79 21.20 -4.59
CA ILE A 244 5.54 22.45 -4.72
C ILE A 244 6.61 22.53 -3.61
N GLU A 245 6.22 22.14 -2.40
CA GLU A 245 7.09 22.04 -1.23
C GLU A 245 6.94 20.66 -0.58
N SER A 246 8.07 20.05 -0.22
CA SER A 246 8.13 18.86 0.63
C SER A 246 8.53 19.29 2.04
N ASN A 247 7.60 19.12 2.98
CA ASN A 247 7.74 19.58 4.36
C ASN A 247 7.88 18.42 5.35
N ASP A 248 7.74 17.17 4.89
CA ASP A 248 7.86 15.98 5.70
C ASP A 248 9.10 15.16 5.30
N ILE A 249 9.71 14.48 6.28
CA ILE A 249 10.86 13.58 6.06
C ILE A 249 10.57 12.51 4.98
N LYS A 250 9.30 12.08 4.89
CA LYS A 250 8.79 11.19 3.84
C LYS A 250 7.38 11.58 3.46
N GLU A 251 7.12 11.70 2.16
CA GLU A 251 5.83 12.20 1.66
C GLU A 251 4.79 11.11 1.42
N SER A 252 5.21 9.86 1.26
CA SER A 252 4.30 8.73 1.02
C SER A 252 4.85 7.42 1.59
N ILE A 253 4.03 6.37 1.59
CA ILE A 253 4.38 5.06 2.12
C ILE A 253 3.94 3.97 1.12
N LEU A 254 4.83 3.02 0.85
CA LEU A 254 4.52 1.79 0.12
C LEU A 254 4.55 0.61 1.09
N LEU A 255 3.45 -0.13 1.17
CA LEU A 255 3.31 -1.34 1.95
C LEU A 255 3.20 -2.53 0.99
N ILE A 256 4.10 -3.49 1.12
CA ILE A 256 4.13 -4.70 0.30
C ILE A 256 3.97 -5.89 1.23
N ASP A 257 2.86 -6.61 1.09
CA ASP A 257 2.65 -7.89 1.76
C ASP A 257 3.10 -9.02 0.85
N GLU A 258 3.82 -9.98 1.45
CA GLU A 258 4.44 -11.12 0.75
C GLU A 258 5.36 -10.64 -0.40
N PHE A 259 6.34 -9.79 -0.08
CA PHE A 259 7.31 -9.23 -1.03
C PHE A 259 8.00 -10.31 -1.88
N ASP A 260 8.24 -11.49 -1.32
CA ASP A 260 8.87 -12.64 -1.95
C ASP A 260 7.93 -13.44 -2.87
N ALA A 261 6.62 -13.13 -2.90
CA ALA A 261 5.63 -13.89 -3.64
C ALA A 261 5.98 -13.97 -5.14
N THR A 262 6.21 -15.21 -5.59
CA THR A 262 6.50 -15.60 -6.98
C THR A 262 7.71 -14.91 -7.62
N LEU A 263 8.53 -14.20 -6.85
CA LEU A 263 9.73 -13.53 -7.34
C LEU A 263 10.94 -14.47 -7.28
N HIS A 264 11.69 -14.54 -8.39
CA HIS A 264 13.00 -15.18 -8.38
C HIS A 264 13.95 -14.43 -7.40
N PRO A 265 14.81 -15.12 -6.62
CA PRO A 265 15.65 -14.48 -5.61
C PRO A 265 16.52 -13.32 -6.13
N SER A 266 17.06 -13.42 -7.35
CA SER A 266 17.83 -12.32 -7.95
C SER A 266 16.98 -11.07 -8.18
N LEU A 267 15.71 -11.23 -8.51
CA LEU A 267 14.78 -10.14 -8.75
C LEU A 267 14.34 -9.50 -7.43
N GLN A 268 14.20 -10.28 -6.35
CA GLN A 268 13.95 -9.75 -5.01
C GLN A 268 15.05 -8.77 -4.57
N ILE A 269 16.32 -9.13 -4.79
CA ILE A 269 17.47 -8.28 -4.43
C ILE A 269 17.44 -6.98 -5.26
N ARG A 270 17.30 -7.10 -6.58
CA ARG A 270 17.30 -5.94 -7.49
C ARG A 270 16.13 -4.99 -7.25
N LEU A 271 14.95 -5.53 -6.95
CA LEU A 271 13.78 -4.74 -6.57
C LEU A 271 14.02 -4.05 -5.22
N LEU A 272 14.59 -4.74 -4.24
CA LEU A 272 14.91 -4.15 -2.95
C LEU A 272 15.90 -2.98 -3.09
N ASP A 273 16.94 -3.14 -3.91
CA ASP A 273 17.89 -2.07 -4.21
C ASP A 273 17.19 -0.86 -4.83
N LYS A 274 16.26 -1.11 -5.77
CA LYS A 274 15.50 -0.03 -6.41
C LYS A 274 14.52 0.65 -5.46
N ILE A 275 13.86 -0.11 -4.58
CA ILE A 275 13.01 0.45 -3.52
C ILE A 275 13.86 1.32 -2.58
N ASN A 276 15.10 0.91 -2.27
CA ASN A 276 16.01 1.67 -1.41
C ASN A 276 16.45 3.00 -2.03
N GLU A 277 16.67 3.03 -3.34
CA GLU A 277 16.92 4.27 -4.08
C GLU A 277 15.73 5.24 -3.94
N TYR A 278 14.51 4.77 -4.21
CA TYR A 278 13.28 5.57 -4.06
C TYR A 278 13.03 5.99 -2.61
N ALA A 279 13.38 5.14 -1.65
CA ALA A 279 13.22 5.43 -0.24
C ALA A 279 14.22 6.48 0.26
N LYS A 280 15.38 6.66 -0.40
CA LYS A 280 16.41 7.61 0.03
C LYS A 280 16.37 8.96 -0.69
N ALA A 281 15.79 9.00 -1.89
CA ALA A 281 15.51 10.23 -2.63
C ALA A 281 14.59 11.15 -1.81
#